data_AF-D7GWE9-F1
#
_entry.id   AF-D7GWE9-F1
#
_cell.length_a   1.000
_cell.length_b   1.000
_cell.length_c   1.000
_cell.angle_alpha   90.00
_cell.angle_beta   90.00
_cell.angle_gamma   90.00
#
_symmetry.space_group_name_H-M   'P 1'
#
loop_
_entity.id
_entity.type
_entity.pdbx_description
1 polymer ?
#
loop_
_entity_poly.entity_id
_entity_poly.type
_entity_poly.pdbx_seq_one_letter_code
_entity_poly.pdbx_strand_id
1 'polypeptide(L)'
;MARKIKCTLSASGLEEMRNQILAYSNDLQRKCQILVSKLSKLGLDVVRQTMESIPSEEKGSYHTEVINASNGDIIGAAIRLSGDKVLFLEFSAGITYGTKDYPLPSGNGYGMGTYPGKGHWDSPYGWWWIDENGEKHHSYGNRAYMPMYHAEEAIVIQVREVAKEVFGG
;
A
#
# COMPACT_ATOMS: atom_id res chain seq x y z
N MET A 1 12.69 -17.87 -21.25
CA MET A 1 13.55 -18.18 -22.42
C MET A 1 14.21 -16.90 -22.88
N ALA A 2 15.51 -16.91 -23.22
CA ALA A 2 16.18 -15.72 -23.76
C ALA A 2 15.62 -15.38 -25.15
N ARG A 3 15.27 -14.11 -25.37
CA ARG A 3 14.81 -13.61 -26.68
C ARG A 3 15.99 -13.62 -27.65
N LYS A 4 15.88 -14.35 -28.77
CA LYS A 4 16.94 -14.44 -29.77
C LYS A 4 16.65 -13.45 -30.89
N ILE A 5 17.59 -12.53 -31.14
CA ILE A 5 17.58 -11.62 -32.29
C ILE A 5 18.46 -12.23 -33.37
N LYS A 6 17.92 -12.39 -34.57
CA LYS A 6 18.65 -12.91 -35.75
C LYS A 6 18.67 -11.81 -36.81
N CYS A 7 19.82 -11.61 -37.45
CA CYS A 7 19.96 -10.72 -38.58
C CYS A 7 21.01 -11.25 -39.56
N THR A 8 21.00 -10.72 -40.78
CA THR A 8 22.07 -10.94 -41.76
C THR A 8 23.28 -10.08 -41.42
N LEU A 9 24.50 -10.55 -41.66
CA LEU A 9 25.72 -9.76 -41.47
C LEU A 9 25.91 -8.77 -42.63
N SER A 10 25.08 -7.73 -42.65
CA SER A 10 25.10 -6.63 -43.63
C SER A 10 24.77 -5.31 -42.93
N ALA A 11 25.05 -4.17 -43.55
CA ALA A 11 24.67 -2.86 -43.01
C ALA A 11 23.16 -2.77 -42.72
N SER A 12 22.32 -3.30 -43.62
CA SER A 12 20.87 -3.40 -43.42
C SER A 12 20.49 -4.33 -42.26
N GLY A 13 21.19 -5.45 -42.09
CA GLY A 13 20.94 -6.37 -40.99
C GLY A 13 21.36 -5.81 -39.62
N LEU A 14 22.39 -4.96 -39.56
CA LEU A 14 22.76 -4.23 -38.34
C LEU A 14 21.70 -3.21 -37.93
N GLU A 15 21.13 -2.47 -38.90
CA GLU A 15 19.99 -1.57 -38.62
C GLU A 15 18.74 -2.34 -38.17
N GLU A 16 18.46 -3.50 -38.78
CA GLU A 16 17.37 -4.37 -38.35
C GLU A 16 17.56 -4.86 -36.90
N MET A 17 18.79 -5.29 -36.56
CA MET A 17 19.14 -5.70 -35.20
C MET A 17 18.93 -4.55 -34.21
N ARG A 18 19.39 -3.33 -34.55
CA ARG A 18 19.19 -2.13 -33.71
C ARG A 18 17.69 -1.89 -33.47
N ASN A 19 16.88 -1.94 -34.52
CA ASN A 19 15.44 -1.74 -34.40
C ASN A 19 14.76 -2.80 -33.54
N GLN A 20 15.16 -4.07 -33.66
CA GLN A 20 14.65 -5.15 -32.80
C GLN A 20 15.01 -4.94 -31.32
N ILE A 21 16.22 -4.48 -31.03
CA ILE A 21 16.65 -4.16 -29.65
C ILE A 21 15.83 -3.00 -29.08
N LEU A 22 15.66 -1.91 -29.85
CA LEU A 22 14.86 -0.76 -29.42
C LEU A 22 13.39 -1.14 -29.21
N ALA A 23 12.81 -1.91 -30.13
CA ALA A 23 11.45 -2.42 -29.99
C ALA A 23 11.29 -3.28 -28.73
N TYR A 24 12.26 -4.14 -28.44
CA TYR A 24 12.25 -4.93 -27.21
C TYR A 24 12.34 -4.07 -25.95
N SER A 25 13.24 -3.08 -25.94
CA SER A 25 13.39 -2.15 -24.81
C SER A 25 12.08 -1.41 -24.52
N ASN A 26 11.46 -0.86 -25.57
CA ASN A 26 10.20 -0.13 -25.45
C ASN A 26 9.04 -1.05 -25.01
N ASP A 27 8.97 -2.27 -25.55
CA ASP A 27 7.97 -3.25 -25.13
C ASP A 27 8.14 -3.66 -23.66
N LEU A 28 9.37 -3.87 -23.21
CA LEU A 28 9.67 -4.20 -21.82
C LEU A 28 9.26 -3.06 -20.88
N GLN A 29 9.62 -1.82 -21.22
CA GLN A 29 9.22 -0.63 -20.46
C GLN A 29 7.70 -0.50 -20.37
N ARG A 30 6.99 -0.66 -21.50
CA ARG A 30 5.53 -0.65 -21.56
C ARG A 30 4.91 -1.75 -20.68
N LYS A 31 5.44 -2.98 -20.73
CA LYS A 31 5.00 -4.08 -19.89
C LYS A 31 5.20 -3.76 -18.40
N CYS A 32 6.34 -3.19 -18.01
CA CYS A 32 6.56 -2.73 -16.64
C CYS A 32 5.54 -1.69 -16.19
N GLN A 33 5.21 -0.71 -17.02
CA GLN A 33 4.17 0.29 -16.71
C GLN A 33 2.79 -0.36 -16.50
N ILE A 34 2.42 -1.32 -17.35
CA ILE A 34 1.14 -2.04 -17.21
C ILE A 34 1.11 -2.83 -15.90
N LEU A 35 2.21 -3.52 -15.55
CA LEU A 35 2.33 -4.23 -14.28
C LEU A 35 2.11 -3.28 -13.10
N VAL A 36 2.86 -2.17 -13.06
CA VAL A 36 2.78 -1.17 -11.99
C VAL A 36 1.38 -0.56 -11.91
N SER A 37 0.79 -0.19 -13.04
CA SER A 37 -0.54 0.40 -13.11
C SER A 37 -1.62 -0.54 -12.56
N LYS A 38 -1.58 -1.82 -12.94
CA LYS A 38 -2.54 -2.83 -12.47
C LYS A 38 -2.43 -3.09 -10.96
N LEU A 39 -1.21 -3.28 -10.45
CA LEU A 39 -0.98 -3.51 -9.02
C LEU A 39 -1.32 -2.27 -8.19
N SER A 40 -0.98 -1.09 -8.68
CA SER A 40 -1.34 0.17 -8.03
C SER A 40 -2.86 0.34 -7.96
N LYS A 41 -3.57 0.07 -9.07
CA LYS A 41 -5.04 0.13 -9.09
C LYS A 41 -5.66 -0.83 -8.07
N LEU A 42 -5.17 -2.07 -8.02
CA LEU A 42 -5.64 -3.06 -7.05
C LEU A 42 -5.49 -2.56 -5.60
N GLY A 43 -4.29 -2.09 -5.23
CA GLY A 43 -4.03 -1.57 -3.88
C GLY A 43 -4.88 -0.32 -3.56
N LEU A 44 -5.01 0.60 -4.52
CA LEU A 44 -5.84 1.80 -4.37
C LEU A 44 -7.32 1.48 -4.18
N ASP A 45 -7.84 0.49 -4.90
CA ASP A 45 -9.24 0.06 -4.77
C ASP A 45 -9.50 -0.58 -3.39
N VAL A 46 -8.56 -1.39 -2.88
CA VAL A 46 -8.63 -1.94 -1.52
C VAL A 46 -8.59 -0.84 -0.46
N VAL A 47 -7.64 0.09 -0.57
CA VAL A 47 -7.57 1.23 0.37
C VAL A 47 -8.85 2.04 0.33
N ARG A 48 -9.40 2.34 -0.85
CA ARG A 48 -10.66 3.08 -0.97
C ARG A 48 -11.79 2.31 -0.27
N GLN A 49 -11.94 1.02 -0.53
CA GLN A 49 -12.97 0.20 0.11
C GLN A 49 -12.83 0.18 1.62
N THR A 50 -11.62 0.00 2.15
CA THR A 50 -11.36 0.02 3.58
C THR A 50 -11.68 1.39 4.19
N MET A 51 -11.20 2.48 3.58
CA MET A 51 -11.44 3.85 4.06
C MET A 51 -12.91 4.26 4.01
N GLU A 52 -13.70 3.76 3.04
CA GLU A 52 -15.14 4.00 2.99
C GLU A 52 -15.94 3.19 4.03
N SER A 53 -15.34 2.16 4.64
CA SER A 53 -15.97 1.41 5.74
C SER A 53 -15.84 2.09 7.11
N ILE A 54 -15.01 3.12 7.22
CA ILE A 54 -14.68 3.79 8.48
C ILE A 54 -15.73 4.88 8.79
N PRO A 55 -16.24 4.96 10.03
CA PRO A 55 -17.14 6.04 10.45
C PRO A 55 -16.52 7.43 10.23
N SER A 56 -17.30 8.39 9.75
CA SER A 56 -16.82 9.74 9.37
C SER A 56 -16.08 10.48 10.49
N GLU A 57 -16.47 10.24 11.74
CA GLU A 57 -15.88 10.79 12.97
C GLU A 57 -14.50 10.20 13.33
N GLU A 58 -14.21 9.00 12.83
CA GLU A 58 -12.92 8.31 12.95
C GLU A 58 -12.07 8.50 11.68
N LYS A 59 -12.73 8.72 10.55
CA LYS A 59 -12.14 8.85 9.23
C LYS A 59 -11.40 10.18 9.11
N GLY A 60 -10.09 10.11 8.96
CA GLY A 60 -9.27 11.24 8.52
C GLY A 60 -9.53 11.58 7.05
N SER A 61 -8.80 12.57 6.54
CA SER A 61 -8.77 12.83 5.09
C SER A 61 -7.78 11.89 4.41
N TYR A 62 -8.15 11.38 3.23
CA TYR A 62 -7.25 10.57 2.41
C TYR A 62 -7.21 11.07 0.98
N HIS A 63 -6.02 10.99 0.38
CA HIS A 63 -5.77 11.34 -1.00
C HIS A 63 -4.98 10.22 -1.66
N THR A 64 -5.33 9.92 -2.91
CA THR A 64 -4.64 8.93 -3.72
C THR A 64 -4.08 9.62 -4.95
N GLU A 65 -2.80 9.40 -5.22
CA GLU A 65 -2.09 10.00 -6.34
C GLU A 65 -1.41 8.91 -7.17
N VAL A 66 -1.42 9.06 -8.50
CA VAL A 66 -0.60 8.23 -9.40
C VAL A 66 0.72 8.95 -9.61
N ILE A 67 1.83 8.25 -9.36
CA ILE A 67 3.17 8.81 -9.51
C ILE A 67 3.63 8.54 -10.94
N ASN A 68 3.94 9.63 -11.66
CA ASN A 68 4.49 9.59 -13.00
C ASN A 68 5.96 10.02 -13.00
N ALA A 69 6.78 9.39 -13.84
CA ALA A 69 8.12 9.85 -14.14
C ALA A 69 8.07 11.11 -15.03
N SER A 70 9.20 11.80 -15.17
CA SER A 70 9.32 13.04 -15.97
C SER A 70 8.93 12.88 -17.44
N ASN A 71 8.97 11.65 -17.96
CA ASN A 71 8.56 11.29 -19.31
C ASN A 71 7.07 10.90 -19.43
N GLY A 72 6.30 10.96 -18.33
CA GLY A 72 4.88 10.61 -18.28
C GLY A 72 4.59 9.14 -17.94
N ASP A 73 5.61 8.31 -17.72
CA ASP A 73 5.43 6.89 -17.41
C ASP A 73 4.90 6.69 -15.99
N ILE A 74 3.92 5.81 -15.82
CA ILE A 74 3.44 5.43 -14.48
C ILE A 74 4.51 4.59 -13.78
N ILE A 75 5.03 5.10 -12.67
CA ILE A 75 6.04 4.44 -11.84
C ILE A 75 5.52 4.01 -10.47
N GLY A 76 4.29 4.39 -10.11
CA GLY A 76 3.62 3.89 -8.91
C GLY A 76 2.35 4.65 -8.56
N ALA A 77 1.89 4.45 -7.34
CA ALA A 77 0.86 5.26 -6.71
C ALA A 77 1.25 5.57 -5.27
N ALA A 78 0.83 6.74 -4.78
CA ALA A 78 0.95 7.14 -3.40
C ALA A 78 -0.43 7.24 -2.76
N ILE A 79 -0.51 6.85 -1.50
CA ILE A 79 -1.64 7.13 -0.63
C ILE A 79 -1.14 8.09 0.43
N ARG A 80 -1.82 9.23 0.55
CA ARG A 80 -1.57 10.21 1.60
C ARG A 80 -2.77 10.26 2.52
N LEU A 81 -2.56 9.79 3.73
CA LEU A 81 -3.51 9.94 4.82
C LEU A 81 -3.12 11.17 5.64
N SER A 82 -4.08 12.03 5.93
CA SER A 82 -3.87 13.25 6.73
C SER A 82 -4.98 13.40 7.77
N GLY A 83 -4.58 13.67 9.00
CA GLY A 83 -5.46 13.77 10.15
C GLY A 83 -4.71 13.46 11.43
N ASP A 84 -5.29 13.88 12.54
CA ASP A 84 -4.83 13.59 13.90
C ASP A 84 -4.91 12.09 14.24
N LYS A 85 -5.84 11.35 13.62
CA LYS A 85 -6.12 9.93 13.92
C LYS A 85 -5.50 8.92 12.94
N VAL A 86 -4.71 9.36 11.97
CA VAL A 86 -4.26 8.52 10.84
C VAL A 86 -3.49 7.27 11.26
N LEU A 87 -2.57 7.39 12.21
CA LEU A 87 -1.79 6.24 12.70
C LEU A 87 -2.69 5.18 13.34
N PHE A 88 -3.75 5.62 13.99
CA PHE A 88 -4.67 4.73 14.68
C PHE A 88 -5.57 3.95 13.71
N LEU A 89 -5.79 4.44 12.49
CA LEU A 89 -6.50 3.70 11.45
C LEU A 89 -5.72 2.45 11.00
N GLU A 90 -4.39 2.54 10.97
CA GLU A 90 -3.53 1.41 10.59
C GLU A 90 -3.20 0.52 11.80
N PHE A 91 -2.86 1.10 12.96
CA PHE A 91 -2.26 0.34 14.05
C PHE A 91 -3.14 0.15 15.28
N SER A 92 -4.36 0.72 15.31
CA SER A 92 -5.22 0.75 16.50
C SER A 92 -4.60 1.51 17.70
N ALA A 93 -5.41 1.77 18.73
CA ALA A 93 -4.97 2.07 20.08
C ALA A 93 -5.85 1.32 21.09
N GLY A 94 -5.27 0.98 22.25
CA GLY A 94 -5.97 0.37 23.39
C GLY A 94 -6.12 -1.16 23.31
N ILE A 95 -6.24 -1.82 24.47
CA ILE A 95 -6.21 -3.29 24.54
C ILE A 95 -7.40 -4.00 23.88
N THR A 96 -8.57 -3.38 23.86
CA THR A 96 -9.80 -4.02 23.38
C THR A 96 -9.76 -4.25 21.87
N TYR A 97 -9.10 -3.36 21.15
CA TYR A 97 -9.08 -3.38 19.69
C TYR A 97 -7.68 -3.45 19.08
N GLY A 98 -6.64 -3.27 19.88
CA GLY A 98 -5.26 -3.43 19.44
C GLY A 98 -4.92 -4.89 19.20
N THR A 99 -4.05 -5.13 18.22
CA THR A 99 -3.47 -6.46 17.99
C THR A 99 -2.14 -6.57 18.72
N LYS A 100 -1.93 -7.68 19.43
CA LYS A 100 -0.64 -7.93 20.10
C LYS A 100 0.46 -8.26 19.08
N ASP A 101 0.04 -8.72 17.91
CA ASP A 101 0.86 -9.31 16.85
C ASP A 101 0.59 -8.58 15.52
N TYR A 102 0.87 -7.27 15.44
CA TYR A 102 0.97 -6.62 14.14
C TYR A 102 2.25 -7.12 13.44
N PRO A 103 2.17 -7.85 12.33
CA PRO A 103 3.33 -8.46 11.71
C PRO A 103 4.22 -7.38 11.09
N LEU A 104 5.46 -7.27 11.56
CA LEU A 104 6.48 -6.48 10.88
C LEU A 104 7.31 -7.36 9.94
N PRO A 105 7.91 -6.78 8.88
CA PRO A 105 8.91 -7.46 8.05
C PRO A 105 10.11 -8.02 8.85
N SER A 106 10.36 -7.49 10.06
CA SER A 106 11.40 -7.95 10.97
C SER A 106 11.03 -9.20 11.78
N GLY A 107 9.78 -9.66 11.72
CA GLY A 107 9.25 -10.73 12.57
C GLY A 107 8.96 -10.31 14.02
N ASN A 108 9.22 -9.05 14.38
CA ASN A 108 8.81 -8.49 15.66
C ASN A 108 7.37 -7.99 15.57
N GLY A 109 6.57 -8.17 16.63
CA GLY A 109 5.28 -7.51 16.73
C GLY A 109 5.43 -6.03 17.07
N TYR A 110 4.71 -5.14 16.40
CA TYR A 110 4.32 -3.90 17.09
C TYR A 110 3.28 -4.28 18.14
N GLY A 111 3.59 -4.00 19.40
CA GLY A 111 2.65 -4.11 20.50
C GLY A 111 2.08 -2.73 20.85
N MET A 112 0.95 -2.75 21.57
CA MET A 112 0.22 -1.55 22.01
C MET A 112 1.14 -0.50 22.64
N GLY A 113 0.79 0.77 22.43
CA GLY A 113 1.59 1.93 22.85
C GLY A 113 2.05 1.89 24.31
N THR A 114 3.36 1.74 24.52
CA THR A 114 4.03 2.11 25.77
C THR A 114 4.18 3.63 25.81
N TYR A 115 3.14 4.34 26.25
CA TYR A 115 3.35 5.67 26.82
C TYR A 115 4.23 5.52 28.07
N PRO A 116 5.27 6.34 28.28
CA PRO A 116 6.12 6.22 29.46
C PRO A 116 5.32 6.52 30.73
N GLY A 117 5.02 5.48 31.50
CA GLY A 117 4.24 5.54 32.74
C GLY A 117 3.22 4.41 32.85
N LYS A 118 2.83 4.03 34.08
CA LYS A 118 1.74 3.08 34.33
C LYS A 118 0.39 3.77 34.05
N GLY A 119 0.06 3.98 32.78
CA GLY A 119 -1.29 4.35 32.35
C GLY A 119 -2.25 3.17 32.41
N HIS A 120 -3.49 3.35 31.95
CA HIS A 120 -4.50 2.29 31.80
C HIS A 120 -4.64 1.82 30.34
N TRP A 121 -3.57 1.95 29.55
CA TRP A 121 -3.56 1.52 28.16
C TRP A 121 -3.81 0.00 28.03
N ASP A 122 -3.47 -0.75 29.08
CA ASP A 122 -3.64 -2.19 29.21
C ASP A 122 -4.87 -2.64 30.03
N SER A 123 -5.81 -1.74 30.29
CA SER A 123 -7.02 -2.08 31.03
C SER A 123 -8.06 -2.75 30.13
N PRO A 124 -8.52 -3.98 30.43
CA PRO A 124 -9.63 -4.62 29.71
C PRO A 124 -10.98 -3.91 29.94
N TYR A 125 -11.04 -3.03 30.95
CA TYR A 125 -12.21 -2.21 31.24
C TYR A 125 -12.15 -0.83 30.58
N GLY A 126 -11.19 -0.60 29.69
CA GLY A 126 -10.94 0.68 29.06
C GLY A 126 -10.40 1.74 30.04
N TRP A 127 -10.45 2.98 29.61
CA TRP A 127 -9.96 4.15 30.32
C TRP A 127 -10.93 5.32 30.18
N TRP A 128 -10.83 6.30 31.09
CA TRP A 128 -11.68 7.48 31.10
C TRP A 128 -10.83 8.72 30.81
N TRP A 129 -11.41 9.67 30.08
CA TRP A 129 -10.82 10.99 29.87
C TRP A 129 -11.89 12.07 30.00
N ILE A 130 -11.44 13.30 30.20
CA ILE A 130 -12.29 14.47 30.28
C ILE A 130 -11.94 15.35 29.10
N ASP A 131 -12.95 15.77 28.34
CA ASP A 131 -12.75 16.66 27.19
C ASP A 131 -12.53 18.12 27.61
N GLU A 132 -12.31 19.00 26.63
CA GLU A 132 -12.12 20.43 26.87
C GLU A 132 -13.36 21.11 27.48
N ASN A 133 -14.53 20.48 27.39
CA ASN A 133 -15.80 20.96 27.95
C ASN A 133 -16.07 20.42 29.37
N GLY A 134 -15.20 19.55 29.90
CA GLY A 134 -15.39 18.93 31.20
C GLY A 134 -16.27 17.67 31.19
N GLU A 135 -16.68 17.16 30.03
CA GLU A 135 -17.47 15.94 29.92
C GLU A 135 -16.59 14.70 30.06
N LYS A 136 -17.08 13.71 30.81
CA LYS A 136 -16.35 12.48 31.10
C LYS A 136 -16.68 11.42 30.04
N HIS A 137 -15.68 11.01 29.29
CA HIS A 137 -15.78 10.02 28.21
C HIS A 137 -15.12 8.70 28.60
N HIS A 138 -15.77 7.58 28.26
CA HIS A 138 -15.20 6.24 28.40
C HIS A 138 -14.68 5.76 27.05
N SER A 139 -13.49 5.17 27.02
CA SER A 139 -12.88 4.66 25.80
C SER A 139 -12.25 3.29 26.01
N TYR A 140 -12.46 2.41 25.03
CA TYR A 140 -11.81 1.11 24.93
C TYR A 140 -10.59 1.13 24.00
N GLY A 141 -10.24 2.32 23.48
CA GLY A 141 -9.35 2.48 22.34
C GLY A 141 -10.11 2.56 21.02
N ASN A 142 -9.38 2.53 19.90
CA ASN A 142 -9.96 2.57 18.56
C ASN A 142 -9.53 1.34 17.75
N ARG A 143 -10.39 0.90 16.84
CA ARG A 143 -10.13 -0.25 15.98
C ARG A 143 -9.14 0.09 14.85
N ALA A 144 -8.25 -0.86 14.55
CA ALA A 144 -7.45 -0.82 13.32
C ALA A 144 -8.30 -1.31 12.15
N TYR A 145 -8.39 -0.50 11.11
CA TYR A 145 -9.00 -0.86 9.82
C TYR A 145 -7.93 -1.32 8.81
N MET A 146 -6.66 -1.00 9.06
CA MET A 146 -5.48 -1.51 8.34
C MET A 146 -5.55 -1.36 6.80
N PRO A 147 -5.91 -0.17 6.26
CA PRO A 147 -6.02 0.02 4.82
C PRO A 147 -4.73 -0.31 4.07
N MET A 148 -3.55 0.01 4.62
CA MET A 148 -2.28 -0.23 3.93
C MET A 148 -1.91 -1.72 3.94
N TYR A 149 -2.05 -2.39 5.08
CA TYR A 149 -1.84 -3.84 5.20
C TYR A 149 -2.71 -4.64 4.21
N HIS A 150 -4.02 -4.35 4.15
CA HIS A 150 -4.91 -5.07 3.23
C HIS A 150 -4.56 -4.81 1.76
N ALA A 151 -4.11 -3.60 1.41
CA ALA A 151 -3.63 -3.31 0.07
C ALA A 151 -2.34 -4.08 -0.27
N GLU A 152 -1.39 -4.16 0.67
CA GLU A 152 -0.18 -4.96 0.50
C GLU A 152 -0.53 -6.44 0.29
N GLU A 153 -1.39 -7.01 1.15
CA GLU A 153 -1.82 -8.40 1.05
C GLU A 153 -2.44 -8.70 -0.32
N ALA A 154 -3.35 -7.84 -0.79
CA ALA A 154 -3.96 -7.97 -2.12
C ALA A 154 -2.93 -7.92 -3.25
N ILE A 155 -1.97 -6.99 -3.18
CA ILE A 155 -0.87 -6.87 -4.16
C ILE A 155 -0.02 -8.13 -4.17
N VAL A 156 0.40 -8.61 -3.00
CA VAL A 156 1.26 -9.79 -2.86
C VAL A 156 0.58 -11.06 -3.38
N ILE A 157 -0.72 -11.22 -3.12
CA ILE A 157 -1.50 -12.35 -3.65
C ILE A 157 -1.55 -12.30 -5.18
N GLN A 158 -1.78 -11.12 -5.76
CA GLN A 158 -2.05 -10.98 -7.19
C GLN A 158 -0.80 -10.77 -8.05
N VAL A 159 0.36 -10.40 -7.47
CA VAL A 159 1.57 -10.01 -8.22
C VAL A 159 2.00 -11.04 -9.26
N ARG A 160 1.91 -12.34 -8.92
CA ARG A 160 2.31 -13.42 -9.83
C ARG A 160 1.36 -13.58 -11.00
N GLU A 161 0.06 -13.48 -10.77
CA GLU A 161 -0.94 -13.62 -11.82
C GLU A 161 -0.92 -12.41 -12.77
N VAL A 162 -0.81 -11.20 -12.23
CA VAL A 162 -0.65 -9.99 -13.05
C VAL A 162 0.65 -10.05 -13.86
N ALA A 163 1.76 -10.52 -13.26
CA ALA A 163 3.02 -10.68 -14.00
C ALA A 163 2.89 -11.70 -15.14
N LYS A 164 2.22 -12.84 -14.93
CA LYS A 164 1.95 -13.81 -16.00
C LYS A 164 1.10 -13.20 -17.10
N GLU A 165 0.06 -12.44 -16.75
CA GLU A 165 -0.80 -11.78 -17.74
C GLU A 165 -0.02 -10.78 -18.60
N VAL A 166 0.87 -10.00 -17.99
CA VAL A 166 1.61 -8.93 -18.66
C VAL A 166 2.81 -9.44 -19.46
N PHE A 167 3.53 -10.44 -18.93
CA PHE A 167 4.79 -10.93 -19.51
C PHE A 167 4.68 -12.30 -20.17
N GLY A 168 3.58 -13.04 -19.97
CA GLY A 168 3.35 -14.38 -20.53
C GLY A 168 2.92 -14.41 -21.99
N GLY A 169 2.60 -13.24 -22.57
CA GLY A 169 2.38 -13.05 -24.01
C GLY A 169 3.66 -12.69 -24.78
#